data_AF-A0A5A9MZK0-F1
#
_entry.id   AF-A0A5A9MZK0-F1
#
_cell.length_a   1.000
_cell.length_b   1.000
_cell.length_c   1.000
_cell.angle_alpha   90.00
_cell.angle_beta   90.00
_cell.angle_gamma   90.00
#
_symmetry.space_group_name_H-M   'P 1'
#
loop_
_entity.id
_entity.type
_entity.pdbx_description
1 polymer ?
#
loop_
_entity_poly.entity_id
_entity_poly.type
_entity_poly.pdbx_seq_one_letter_code
_entity_poly.pdbx_strand_id
1 'polypeptide(L)'
;MGRVVDRRKAIALYLLLRRLRKRRRRRLWVHSINQHPRGYGAYYHLVSELRLDSERHLKYFRMSVEQMNHVLSLIGDNLKRQTTNYRISIEPKQRLAVTLR
;
A
#
# COMPACT_ATOMS: atom_id res chain seq x y z
N MET A 1 -44.89 19.97 24.65
CA MET A 1 -44.79 20.40 23.25
C MET A 1 -43.86 19.47 22.47
N GLY A 2 -44.40 18.38 21.92
CA GLY A 2 -43.63 17.44 21.11
C GLY A 2 -43.33 18.05 19.75
N ARG A 3 -42.05 18.15 19.36
CA ARG A 3 -41.67 18.58 18.00
C ARG A 3 -42.24 17.56 17.03
N VAL A 4 -43.30 17.92 16.31
CA VAL A 4 -43.77 17.15 15.16
C VAL A 4 -42.67 17.24 14.11
N VAL A 5 -41.85 16.20 14.03
CA VAL A 5 -40.83 16.11 13.00
C VAL A 5 -41.58 15.99 11.68
N ASP A 6 -41.48 17.02 10.85
CA ASP A 6 -42.04 17.05 9.50
C ASP A 6 -41.63 15.77 8.76
N ARG A 7 -42.62 14.96 8.36
CA ARG A 7 -42.42 13.65 7.73
C ARG A 7 -41.51 13.76 6.50
N ARG A 8 -41.55 14.88 5.77
CA ARG A 8 -40.68 15.13 4.62
C ARG A 8 -39.23 15.28 5.05
N LYS A 9 -38.97 16.01 6.14
CA LYS A 9 -37.63 16.19 6.71
C LYS A 9 -37.09 14.86 7.28
N ALA A 10 -37.94 14.06 7.91
CA ALA A 10 -37.58 12.74 8.41
C ALA A 10 -37.18 11.78 7.27
N ILE A 11 -37.95 11.74 6.18
CA ILE A 11 -37.65 10.94 4.99
C ILE A 11 -36.37 11.43 4.31
N ALA A 12 -36.21 12.74 4.14
CA ALA A 12 -34.99 13.32 3.55
C ALA A 12 -33.75 12.97 4.37
N LEU A 13 -33.84 13.07 5.70
CA LEU A 13 -32.76 12.68 6.61
C LEU A 13 -32.45 11.17 6.50
N TYR A 14 -33.48 10.33 6.47
CA TYR A 14 -33.31 8.88 6.29
C TYR A 14 -32.59 8.54 4.97
N LEU A 15 -33.01 9.15 3.86
CA LEU A 15 -32.37 8.96 2.55
C LEU A 15 -30.91 9.44 2.53
N LEU A 16 -30.62 10.59 3.17
CA LEU A 16 -29.27 11.10 3.33
C LEU A 16 -28.39 10.12 4.13
N LEU A 17 -28.86 9.68 5.30
CA LEU A 17 -28.14 8.72 6.14
C LEU A 17 -27.90 7.38 5.42
N ARG A 18 -28.89 6.89 4.67
CA ARG A 18 -28.78 5.68 3.84
C ARG A 18 -27.72 5.86 2.74
N ARG A 19 -27.68 7.02 2.08
CA ARG A 19 -26.67 7.34 1.05
C ARG A 19 -25.25 7.42 1.65
N LEU A 20 -25.10 8.04 2.82
CA LEU A 20 -23.82 8.15 3.54
C LEU A 20 -23.33 6.77 4.00
N ARG A 21 -24.20 5.92 4.56
CA ARG A 21 -23.86 4.53 4.92
C ARG A 21 -23.46 3.71 3.69
N LYS A 22 -24.17 3.85 2.57
CA LYS A 22 -23.81 3.17 1.30
C LYS A 22 -22.47 3.66 0.75
N ARG A 23 -22.13 4.96 0.90
CA ARG A 23 -20.80 5.50 0.56
C ARG A 23 -19.70 4.89 1.42
N ARG A 24 -19.90 4.73 2.73
CA ARG A 24 -18.95 4.06 3.63
C ARG A 24 -18.74 2.57 3.29
N ARG A 25 -19.76 1.89 2.75
CA ARG A 25 -19.69 0.49 2.30
C ARG A 25 -19.15 0.30 0.88
N ARG A 26 -18.77 1.36 0.16
CA ARG A 26 -18.16 1.18 -1.17
C ARG A 26 -16.84 0.41 -1.02
N ARG A 27 -16.53 -0.43 -2.02
CA ARG A 27 -15.27 -1.18 -2.09
C ARG A 27 -14.11 -0.20 -1.97
N LEU A 28 -13.31 -0.34 -0.92
CA LEU A 28 -12.08 0.41 -0.76
C LEU A 28 -11.13 -0.03 -1.89
N TRP A 29 -10.58 0.92 -2.65
CA TRP A 29 -9.55 0.61 -3.65
C TRP A 29 -8.31 0.01 -2.97
N VAL A 30 -7.94 0.54 -1.80
CA VAL A 30 -6.88 0.02 -0.95
C VAL A 30 -7.48 -0.29 0.42
N HIS A 31 -7.47 -1.56 0.80
CA HIS A 31 -7.90 -2.00 2.14
C HIS A 31 -7.04 -1.29 3.21
N SER A 32 -7.62 -0.95 4.37
CA SER A 32 -6.93 -0.32 5.51
C SER A 32 -5.59 -1.00 5.89
N ILE A 33 -5.51 -2.33 5.85
CA ILE A 33 -4.28 -3.11 6.10
C ILE A 33 -3.17 -2.85 5.06
N ASN A 34 -3.47 -2.25 3.93
CA ASN A 34 -2.50 -1.89 2.91
C ASN A 34 -2.19 -0.38 2.91
N GLN A 35 -2.77 0.39 3.84
CA GLN A 35 -2.55 1.83 4.01
C GLN A 35 -1.38 2.15 4.95
N HIS A 36 -0.52 1.17 5.26
CA HIS A 36 0.61 1.37 6.16
C HIS A 36 1.57 2.44 5.64
N PRO A 37 2.07 3.34 6.53
CA PRO A 37 3.16 4.23 6.19
C PRO A 37 4.36 3.42 5.72
N ARG A 38 5.13 3.95 4.77
CA ARG A 38 6.21 3.20 4.08
C ARG A 38 7.11 2.43 5.07
N GLY A 39 7.41 2.98 6.24
CA GLY A 39 8.28 2.33 7.25
C GLY A 39 7.75 1.05 7.91
N TYR A 40 6.47 0.71 7.84
CA TYR A 40 5.88 -0.44 8.54
C TYR A 40 5.72 -1.70 7.66
N GLY A 41 6.15 -1.63 6.39
CA GLY A 41 6.07 -2.77 5.48
C GLY A 41 7.14 -3.82 5.81
N ALA A 42 6.78 -5.10 5.73
CA ALA A 42 7.71 -6.22 5.93
C ALA A 42 9.00 -6.08 5.10
N TYR A 43 8.92 -5.49 3.90
CA TYR A 43 10.10 -5.20 3.10
C TYR A 43 11.14 -4.32 3.82
N TYR A 44 10.72 -3.24 4.48
CA TYR A 44 11.69 -2.30 5.06
C TYR A 44 12.45 -2.93 6.22
N HIS A 45 11.75 -3.65 7.10
CA HIS A 45 12.39 -4.37 8.21
C HIS A 45 13.19 -5.58 7.74
N LEU A 46 12.56 -6.45 6.92
CA LEU A 46 13.19 -7.69 6.48
C LEU A 46 14.40 -7.42 5.59
N VAL A 47 14.29 -6.54 4.59
CA VAL A 47 15.41 -6.28 3.67
C VAL A 47 16.50 -5.43 4.31
N SER A 48 16.17 -4.58 5.31
CA SER A 48 17.23 -3.93 6.08
C SER A 48 18.02 -4.92 6.92
N GLU A 49 17.34 -5.87 7.58
CA GLU A 49 17.99 -6.90 8.40
C GLU A 49 18.80 -7.87 7.53
N LEU A 50 18.24 -8.34 6.41
CA LEU A 50 18.94 -9.23 5.49
C LEU A 50 20.16 -8.57 4.87
N ARG A 51 20.18 -7.25 4.69
CA ARG A 51 21.37 -6.55 4.15
C ARG A 51 22.56 -6.53 5.10
N LEU A 52 22.33 -6.70 6.40
CA LEU A 52 23.39 -6.76 7.40
C LEU A 52 24.01 -8.15 7.50
N ASP A 53 23.36 -9.17 6.93
CA ASP A 53 23.78 -10.57 6.97
C ASP A 53 23.79 -11.14 5.55
N SER A 54 24.98 -11.18 4.95
CA SER A 54 25.19 -11.63 3.58
C SER A 54 24.74 -13.08 3.35
N GLU A 55 24.92 -13.97 4.33
CA GLU A 55 24.48 -15.37 4.24
C GLU A 55 22.96 -15.46 4.22
N ARG A 56 22.27 -14.72 5.09
CA ARG A 56 20.81 -14.68 5.08
C ARG A 56 20.27 -14.03 3.81
N HIS A 57 20.92 -12.98 3.31
CA HIS A 57 20.55 -12.36 2.03
C HIS A 57 20.64 -13.38 0.88
N LEU A 58 21.75 -14.10 0.79
CA LEU A 58 21.97 -15.18 -0.17
C LEU A 58 20.93 -16.29 -0.02
N LYS A 59 20.63 -16.72 1.21
CA LYS A 59 19.63 -17.77 1.45
C LYS A 59 18.22 -17.34 1.05
N TYR A 60 17.87 -16.08 1.31
CA TYR A 60 16.55 -15.54 1.04
C TYR A 60 16.33 -15.25 -0.45
N PHE A 61 17.21 -14.44 -1.06
CA PHE A 61 17.07 -13.99 -2.45
C PHE A 61 17.79 -14.88 -3.47
N ARG A 62 18.55 -15.88 -3.01
CA ARG A 62 19.45 -16.70 -3.86
C ARG A 62 20.49 -15.88 -4.61
N MET A 63 20.79 -14.68 -4.11
CA MET A 63 21.79 -13.77 -4.66
C MET A 63 22.39 -12.87 -3.59
N SER A 64 23.61 -12.40 -3.82
CA SER A 64 24.28 -11.46 -2.92
C SER A 64 23.67 -10.06 -3.04
N VAL A 65 24.00 -9.18 -2.09
CA VAL A 65 23.57 -7.78 -2.12
C VAL A 65 24.14 -7.08 -3.35
N GLU A 66 25.38 -7.40 -3.71
CA GLU A 66 26.10 -6.86 -4.86
C GLU A 66 25.44 -7.28 -6.17
N GLN A 67 25.07 -8.56 -6.31
CA GLN A 67 24.34 -9.06 -7.47
C GLN A 67 22.99 -8.37 -7.63
N MET A 68 22.26 -8.22 -6.53
CA MET A 68 20.97 -7.51 -6.54
C MET A 68 21.13 -6.04 -6.93
N ASN A 69 22.16 -5.35 -6.41
CA ASN A 69 22.47 -3.98 -6.79
C ASN A 69 22.90 -3.88 -8.28
N HIS A 70 23.64 -4.86 -8.79
CA HIS A 70 24.03 -4.92 -10.20
C HIS A 70 22.80 -5.07 -11.11
N VAL A 71 21.89 -6.00 -10.80
CA VAL A 71 20.61 -6.13 -11.51
C VAL A 71 19.83 -4.80 -11.46
N LEU A 72 19.77 -4.13 -10.31
CA LEU A 72 19.12 -2.83 -10.21
C LEU A 72 19.78 -1.75 -11.04
N SER A 73 21.10 -1.79 -11.24
CA SER A 73 21.77 -0.84 -12.12
C SER A 73 21.36 -1.02 -13.59
N LEU A 74 21.01 -2.26 -13.99
CA LEU A 74 20.63 -2.60 -15.36
C LEU A 74 19.15 -2.31 -15.65
N ILE A 75 18.25 -2.68 -14.72
CA ILE A 75 16.79 -2.61 -14.96
C ILE A 75 16.07 -1.63 -14.04
N GLY A 76 16.79 -0.92 -13.17
CA GLY A 76 16.21 -0.06 -12.13
C GLY A 76 15.31 1.03 -12.71
N ASP A 77 15.69 1.64 -13.83
CA ASP A 77 14.91 2.67 -14.49
C ASP A 77 13.62 2.11 -15.11
N ASN A 78 13.67 0.92 -15.71
CA ASN A 78 12.48 0.21 -16.21
C ASN A 78 11.53 -0.20 -15.07
N LEU A 79 12.07 -0.40 -13.87
CA LEU A 79 11.30 -0.69 -12.66
C LEU A 79 10.78 0.57 -11.95
N LYS A 80 11.20 1.79 -12.34
CA LYS A 80 10.62 3.02 -11.78
C LYS A 80 9.19 3.18 -12.27
N ARG A 81 8.33 3.65 -11.36
CA ARG A 81 6.97 4.10 -11.68
C ARG A 81 6.81 5.54 -11.23
N GLN A 82 5.96 6.26 -11.94
CA GLN A 82 5.62 7.63 -11.58
C GLN A 82 4.77 7.63 -10.30
N THR A 83 5.13 8.52 -9.37
CA THR A 83 4.24 8.88 -8.27
C THR A 83 3.15 9.80 -8.81
N THR A 84 1.91 9.46 -8.53
CA THR A 84 0.74 10.23 -8.98
C THR A 84 -0.02 10.77 -7.77
N ASN A 85 -0.96 11.68 -8.02
CA ASN A 85 -1.86 12.20 -6.99
C ASN A 85 -2.70 11.10 -6.30
N TYR A 86 -2.85 9.93 -6.93
CA TYR A 86 -3.62 8.81 -6.39
C TYR A 86 -2.77 7.86 -5.56
N ARG A 87 -1.50 7.64 -5.95
CA ARG A 87 -0.62 6.68 -5.29
C ARG A 87 0.86 7.01 -5.52
N ILE A 88 1.60 6.85 -4.43
CA ILE A 88 3.05 6.82 -4.41
C ILE A 88 3.58 5.55 -5.08
N SER A 89 4.59 5.70 -5.93
CA SER A 89 5.25 4.55 -6.55
C SER A 89 6.09 3.75 -5.54
N ILE A 90 6.07 2.42 -5.71
CA ILE A 90 6.95 1.50 -4.99
C ILE A 90 8.34 1.63 -5.58
N GLU A 91 9.36 1.73 -4.73
CA GLU A 91 10.74 1.91 -5.18
C GLU A 91 11.22 0.66 -5.98
N PRO A 92 12.00 0.84 -7.06
CA PRO A 92 12.50 -0.24 -7.91
C PRO A 92 13.10 -1.42 -7.14
N LYS A 93 13.90 -1.13 -6.13
CA LYS A 93 14.55 -2.12 -5.27
C LYS A 93 13.55 -3.03 -4.53
N GLN A 94 12.44 -2.45 -4.06
CA GLN A 94 11.39 -3.24 -3.38
C GLN A 94 10.62 -4.09 -4.37
N ARG A 95 10.36 -3.55 -5.57
CA ARG A 95 9.73 -4.32 -6.65
C ARG A 95 10.60 -5.52 -7.04
N LEU A 96 11.91 -5.32 -7.15
CA LEU A 96 12.85 -6.40 -7.43
C LEU A 96 12.83 -7.44 -6.32
N ALA A 97 12.94 -7.04 -5.05
CA ALA A 97 12.92 -7.96 -3.92
C ALA A 97 11.63 -8.80 -3.83
N VAL A 98 10.46 -8.21 -4.13
CA VAL A 98 9.20 -8.97 -4.17
C VAL A 98 9.18 -9.98 -5.33
N THR A 99 9.83 -9.65 -6.44
CA THR A 99 9.88 -10.50 -7.65
C THR A 99 10.82 -11.69 -7.46
N LEU A 100 11.95 -11.49 -6.77
CA LEU A 100 13.00 -12.49 -6.59
C LEU A 100 12.78 -13.49 -5.45
N ARG A 101 11.71 -13.29 -4.66
CA ARG A 101 11.46 -14.04 -3.42
C ARG A 101 11.49 -15.56 -3.60
#